data_AF-A0A847CBL3-F1
#
_entry.id   AF-A0A847CBL3-F1
#
_cell.length_a   1.000
_cell.length_b   1.000
_cell.length_c   1.000
_cell.angle_alpha   90.00
_cell.angle_beta   90.00
_cell.angle_gamma   90.00
#
_symmetry.space_group_name_H-M   'P 1'
#
loop_
_entity.id
_entity.type
_entity.pdbx_description
1 polymer ?
#
loop_
_entity_poly.entity_id
_entity_poly.type
_entity_poly.pdbx_seq_one_letter_code
_entity_poly.pdbx_strand_id
1 'polypeptide(L)'
;HGRANRIEGKLEAGQKVVVVEDLISTGGSVIEVVEALREAGAEVLGIVSIFTYGMKKGLERLADASVKNISLSDFDAVCAVAAEKGLIAAEDIARLKKFRDNPSDETWIEK
;
A
#
# COMPACT_ATOMS: atom_id res chain seq x y z
N HIS A 1 -23.51 -9.70 22.14
CA HIS A 1 -23.20 -9.52 20.70
C HIS A 1 -21.71 -9.75 20.49
N GLY A 2 -21.33 -10.94 20.01
CA GLY A 2 -19.94 -11.35 19.74
C GLY A 2 -19.54 -11.07 18.29
N ARG A 3 -18.27 -11.01 17.89
CA ARG A 3 -17.02 -11.53 18.46
C ARG A 3 -15.92 -10.45 18.36
N ALA A 4 -15.16 -10.26 19.42
CA ALA A 4 -13.95 -9.42 19.47
C ALA A 4 -12.72 -10.06 18.77
N ASN A 5 -12.92 -11.03 17.87
CA ASN A 5 -11.82 -11.71 17.19
C ASN A 5 -11.61 -11.08 15.81
N ARG A 6 -10.56 -10.25 15.69
CA ARG A 6 -10.09 -9.68 14.42
C ARG A 6 -9.43 -10.71 13.49
N ILE A 7 -9.13 -11.91 14.00
CA ILE A 7 -8.42 -12.97 13.30
C ILE A 7 -9.32 -14.21 13.26
N GLU A 8 -9.56 -14.71 12.05
CA GLU A 8 -10.20 -15.98 11.80
C GLU A 8 -9.16 -17.01 11.32
N GLY A 9 -9.36 -18.28 11.66
CA GLY A 9 -8.42 -19.36 11.38
C GLY A 9 -7.45 -19.65 12.52
N LYS A 10 -6.45 -20.50 12.26
CA LYS A 10 -5.45 -20.92 13.24
C LYS A 10 -4.22 -20.03 13.13
N LEU A 11 -3.81 -19.45 14.26
CA LEU A 11 -2.55 -18.72 14.40
C LEU A 11 -1.87 -19.16 15.70
N GLU A 12 -0.63 -19.59 15.61
CA GLU A 12 0.21 -19.92 16.76
C GLU A 12 1.21 -18.79 17.05
N ALA A 13 1.53 -18.56 18.32
CA ALA A 13 2.53 -17.56 18.69
C ALA A 13 3.91 -17.90 18.10
N GLY A 14 4.60 -16.90 17.56
CA GLY A 14 5.86 -17.05 16.84
C GLY A 14 5.71 -17.52 15.39
N GLN A 15 4.49 -17.80 14.91
CA GLN A 15 4.28 -18.17 13.52
C GLN A 15 4.62 -17.01 12.59
N LYS A 16 5.41 -17.29 11.55
CA LYS A 16 5.79 -16.33 10.52
C LYS A 16 4.65 -16.10 9.55
N VAL A 17 4.28 -14.84 9.35
CA VAL A 17 3.12 -14.46 8.52
C VAL A 17 3.55 -13.44 7.46
N VAL A 18 3.04 -13.64 6.24
CA VAL A 18 3.05 -12.65 5.18
C VAL A 18 1.61 -12.18 4.97
N VAL A 19 1.40 -10.87 5.00
CA VAL A 19 0.10 -10.27 4.70
C VAL A 19 -0.03 -10.14 3.17
N VAL A 20 -1.18 -10.53 2.63
CA VAL A 20 -1.49 -10.39 1.20
C VAL A 20 -2.62 -9.39 1.04
N GLU A 21 -2.37 -8.32 0.30
CA GLU A 21 -3.32 -7.24 0.01
C GLU A 21 -3.57 -7.12 -1.49
N ASP A 22 -4.74 -6.60 -1.87
CA ASP A 22 -4.98 -6.22 -3.26
C ASP A 22 -4.30 -4.87 -3.59
N LEU A 23 -4.50 -3.86 -2.74
CA LEU A 23 -4.14 -2.48 -3.01
C LEU A 23 -3.56 -1.78 -1.78
N ILE A 24 -2.38 -1.19 -1.93
CA ILE A 24 -1.82 -0.26 -0.94
C ILE A 24 -1.97 1.19 -1.42
N SER A 25 -2.81 1.96 -0.70
CA SER A 25 -2.96 3.41 -0.86
C SER A 25 -2.18 4.18 0.22
N THR A 26 -2.84 4.61 1.29
CA THR A 26 -2.24 5.38 2.41
C THR A 26 -1.64 4.48 3.51
N GLY A 27 -1.71 3.16 3.36
CA GLY A 27 -1.14 2.18 4.29
C GLY A 27 -1.89 1.99 5.62
N GLY A 28 -2.94 2.75 5.93
CA GLY A 28 -3.63 2.68 7.23
C GLY A 28 -4.21 1.30 7.55
N SER A 29 -5.06 0.79 6.66
CA SER A 29 -5.74 -0.51 6.85
C SER A 29 -4.76 -1.67 7.04
N VAL A 30 -3.72 -1.75 6.21
CA VAL A 30 -2.76 -2.86 6.30
C VAL A 30 -1.92 -2.78 7.58
N ILE A 31 -1.65 -1.59 8.10
CA ILE A 31 -0.95 -1.44 9.38
C ILE A 31 -1.80 -1.97 10.53
N GLU A 32 -3.11 -1.67 10.55
CA GLU A 32 -4.03 -2.23 11.57
C GLU A 32 -4.06 -3.77 11.53
N VAL A 33 -3.97 -4.36 10.33
CA VAL A 33 -3.87 -5.82 10.15
C VAL A 33 -2.54 -6.35 10.72
N VAL A 34 -1.42 -5.70 10.40
CA VAL A 34 -0.10 -6.09 10.90
C VAL A 34 -0.04 -5.98 12.42
N GLU A 35 -0.59 -4.93 12.99
CA GLU A 35 -0.68 -4.74 14.45
C GLU A 35 -1.54 -5.82 15.09
N ALA A 36 -2.72 -6.13 14.54
CA ALA A 36 -3.57 -7.19 15.04
C ALA A 36 -2.87 -8.57 15.03
N LEU A 37 -2.10 -8.87 13.97
CA LEU A 37 -1.32 -10.10 13.88
C LEU A 37 -0.17 -10.14 14.90
N ARG A 38 0.55 -9.04 15.06
CA ARG A 38 1.64 -8.91 16.06
C ARG A 38 1.10 -9.05 17.49
N GLU A 39 -0.03 -8.41 17.81
CA GLU A 39 -0.71 -8.55 19.10
C GLU A 39 -1.14 -10.00 19.39
N ALA A 40 -1.54 -10.73 18.35
CA ALA A 40 -1.85 -12.16 18.45
C ALA A 40 -0.61 -13.07 18.49
N GLY A 41 0.60 -12.50 18.51
CA GLY A 41 1.86 -13.20 18.65
C GLY A 41 2.53 -13.62 17.34
N ALA A 42 2.04 -13.18 16.17
CA ALA A 42 2.68 -13.50 14.89
C ALA A 42 3.99 -12.73 14.68
N GLU A 43 4.95 -13.38 14.01
CA GLU A 43 6.12 -12.71 13.42
C GLU A 43 5.75 -12.26 11.99
N VAL A 44 5.30 -11.02 11.85
CA VAL A 44 4.95 -10.48 10.52
C VAL A 44 6.22 -10.16 9.73
N LEU A 45 6.46 -10.92 8.66
CA LEU A 45 7.63 -10.77 7.79
C LEU A 45 7.52 -9.57 6.84
N GLY A 46 6.30 -9.17 6.51
CA GLY A 46 6.01 -8.09 5.59
C GLY A 46 4.68 -8.30 4.86
N ILE A 47 4.47 -7.45 3.86
CA ILE A 47 3.28 -7.40 3.01
C ILE A 47 3.70 -7.69 1.58
N VAL A 48 2.86 -8.44 0.86
CA VAL A 48 2.84 -8.45 -0.59
C VAL A 48 1.50 -7.91 -1.08
N SER A 49 1.51 -7.16 -2.18
CA SER A 49 0.29 -6.60 -2.76
C SER A 49 0.24 -6.70 -4.27
N ILE A 50 -0.96 -6.67 -4.85
CA ILE A 50 -1.10 -6.63 -6.32
C ILE A 50 -0.67 -5.25 -6.84
N PHE A 51 -1.15 -4.18 -6.23
CA PHE A 51 -0.87 -2.81 -6.67
C PHE A 51 -0.57 -1.87 -5.50
N THR A 52 0.24 -0.86 -5.75
CA THR A 52 0.34 0.30 -4.86
C THR A 52 0.29 1.61 -5.62
N TYR A 53 -0.37 2.61 -5.04
CA TYR A 53 -0.20 3.97 -5.52
C TYR A 53 1.22 4.49 -5.28
N GLY A 54 1.99 3.93 -4.34
CA GLY A 54 3.30 4.48 -3.97
C GLY A 54 3.21 5.87 -3.34
N MET A 55 2.08 6.20 -2.69
CA MET A 55 1.89 7.49 -2.04
C MET A 55 2.93 7.70 -0.95
N LYS A 56 3.55 8.89 -0.93
CA LYS A 56 4.60 9.24 0.04
C LYS A 56 4.17 8.94 1.49
N LYS A 57 2.96 9.37 1.86
CA LYS A 57 2.37 9.12 3.19
C LYS A 57 2.22 7.63 3.52
N GLY A 58 1.92 6.79 2.53
CA GLY A 58 1.82 5.33 2.71
C GLY A 58 3.19 4.70 2.95
N LEU A 59 4.22 5.13 2.22
CA LEU A 59 5.59 4.68 2.38
C LEU A 59 6.15 5.04 3.77
N GLU A 60 5.93 6.29 4.21
CA GLU A 60 6.33 6.78 5.54
C GLU A 60 5.69 5.95 6.65
N ARG A 61 4.37 5.74 6.59
CA ARG A 61 3.65 4.94 7.60
C ARG A 61 4.13 3.49 7.69
N LEU A 62 4.41 2.85 6.55
CA LEU A 62 4.95 1.49 6.52
C LEU A 62 6.35 1.44 7.14
N ALA A 63 7.20 2.43 6.85
CA ALA A 63 8.53 2.55 7.45
C ALA A 63 8.44 2.77 8.97
N ASP A 64 7.58 3.68 9.43
CA ASP A 64 7.35 3.95 10.86
C ASP A 64 6.85 2.71 11.60
N ALA A 65 6.00 1.90 10.97
CA ALA A 65 5.53 0.62 11.51
C ALA A 65 6.57 -0.52 11.41
N SER A 66 7.75 -0.25 10.84
CA SER A 66 8.78 -1.26 10.53
C SER A 66 8.20 -2.44 9.74
N VAL A 67 7.47 -2.12 8.66
CA VAL A 67 6.84 -3.10 7.77
C VAL A 67 7.29 -2.84 6.34
N LYS A 68 7.78 -3.91 5.67
CA LYS A 68 8.11 -3.86 4.25
C LYS A 68 6.90 -4.31 3.42
N ASN A 69 6.58 -3.58 2.36
CA ASN A 69 5.65 -4.00 1.31
C ASN A 69 6.40 -4.26 -0.01
N ILE A 70 5.99 -5.29 -0.74
CA ILE A 70 6.41 -5.56 -2.11
C ILE A 70 5.15 -5.68 -2.99
N SER A 71 4.99 -4.78 -3.95
CA SER A 71 3.85 -4.81 -4.88
C SER A 71 4.22 -5.42 -6.22
N LEU A 72 3.28 -6.12 -6.85
CA LEU A 72 3.45 -6.69 -8.20
C LEU A 72 3.53 -5.58 -9.28
N SER A 73 2.79 -4.49 -9.10
CA SER A 73 2.88 -3.28 -9.92
C SER A 73 2.66 -2.04 -9.07
N ASP A 74 3.00 -0.87 -9.61
CA ASP A 74 2.75 0.42 -8.98
C ASP A 74 2.20 1.46 -9.97
N PHE A 75 1.84 2.62 -9.43
CA PHE A 75 1.29 3.74 -10.19
C PHE A 75 2.27 4.32 -11.21
N ASP A 76 3.56 4.32 -10.92
CA ASP A 76 4.57 4.84 -11.84
C ASP A 76 4.70 3.93 -13.07
N ALA A 77 4.69 2.62 -12.87
CA ALA A 77 4.69 1.62 -13.93
C ALA A 77 3.41 1.74 -14.80
N VAL A 78 2.25 1.92 -14.17
CA VAL A 78 0.99 2.14 -14.91
C VAL A 78 1.03 3.44 -15.72
N CYS A 79 1.54 4.54 -15.17
CA CYS A 79 1.68 5.81 -15.90
C CYS A 79 2.63 5.66 -17.10
N ALA A 80 3.76 4.97 -16.93
CA ALA A 80 4.71 4.72 -18.00
C ALA A 80 4.09 3.91 -19.15
N VAL A 81 3.41 2.81 -18.83
CA VAL A 81 2.74 1.96 -19.84
C VAL A 81 1.56 2.69 -20.49
N ALA A 82 0.82 3.52 -19.74
CA ALA A 82 -0.27 4.31 -20.28
C ALA A 82 0.23 5.35 -21.31
N ALA A 83 1.36 6.00 -21.04
CA ALA A 83 1.98 6.93 -21.98
C ALA A 83 2.54 6.20 -23.22
N GLU A 84 3.19 5.06 -23.04
CA GLU A 84 3.68 4.21 -24.14
C GLU A 84 2.54 3.79 -25.09
N LYS A 85 1.36 3.47 -24.51
CA LYS A 85 0.15 3.10 -25.27
C LYS A 85 -0.64 4.29 -25.81
N GLY A 86 -0.20 5.52 -25.57
CA GLY A 86 -0.89 6.74 -26.00
C GLY A 86 -2.24 6.97 -25.31
N LEU A 87 -2.47 6.38 -24.14
CA LEU A 87 -3.69 6.59 -23.34
C LEU A 87 -3.63 7.90 -22.54
N ILE A 88 -2.42 8.38 -22.25
CA ILE A 88 -2.12 9.69 -21.66
C ILE A 88 -0.97 10.34 -22.42
N ALA A 89 -0.82 11.67 -22.33
CA ALA A 89 0.35 12.34 -22.85
C ALA A 89 1.57 12.11 -21.93
N ALA A 90 2.77 11.99 -22.49
CA ALA A 90 3.99 11.76 -21.68
C ALA A 90 4.25 12.91 -20.68
N GLU A 91 3.90 14.14 -21.05
CA GLU A 91 3.96 15.33 -20.18
C GLU A 91 3.02 15.25 -18.97
N ASP A 92 1.92 14.47 -19.06
CA ASP A 92 0.98 14.29 -17.95
C ASP A 92 1.59 13.47 -16.80
N ILE A 93 2.64 12.68 -17.05
CA ILE A 93 3.29 11.86 -16.00
C ILE A 93 3.78 12.74 -14.84
N ALA A 94 4.30 13.93 -15.14
CA ALA A 94 4.82 14.83 -14.12
C ALA A 94 3.72 15.28 -13.13
N ARG A 95 2.53 15.62 -13.63
CA ARG A 95 1.40 15.99 -12.76
C ARG A 95 0.79 14.79 -12.03
N LEU A 96 0.74 13.62 -12.66
CA LEU A 96 0.28 12.39 -11.99
C LEU A 96 1.19 12.01 -10.82
N LYS A 97 2.50 12.24 -10.93
CA LYS A 97 3.43 12.09 -9.80
C LYS A 97 3.18 13.09 -8.67
N LYS A 98 2.78 14.33 -8.98
CA LYS A 98 2.34 15.29 -7.94
C LYS A 98 1.12 14.78 -7.18
N PHE A 99 0.10 14.25 -7.89
CA PHE A 99 -1.05 13.60 -7.26
C PHE A 99 -0.64 12.46 -6.35
N ARG A 100 0.27 11.59 -6.81
CA ARG A 100 0.79 10.48 -6.01
C ARG A 100 1.45 10.97 -4.71
N ASP A 101 2.27 12.01 -4.80
CA ASP A 101 3.04 12.52 -3.67
C ASP A 101 2.16 13.28 -2.67
N ASN A 102 1.19 14.04 -3.16
CA ASN A 102 0.22 14.75 -2.34
C ASN A 102 -1.15 14.89 -3.04
N PRO A 103 -2.07 13.95 -2.85
CA PRO A 103 -3.37 13.97 -3.53
C PRO A 103 -4.32 15.07 -3.01
N SER A 104 -4.00 15.69 -1.86
CA SER A 104 -4.77 16.80 -1.28
C SER A 104 -4.34 18.17 -1.78
N ASP A 105 -3.21 18.27 -2.48
CA ASP A 105 -2.75 19.50 -3.13
C ASP A 105 -3.26 19.52 -4.57
N GLU A 106 -4.19 20.42 -4.89
CA GLU A 106 -4.88 20.44 -6.19
C GLU A 106 -4.00 20.95 -7.36
N THR A 107 -2.75 21.35 -7.12
CA THR A 107 -1.84 21.84 -8.18
C THR A 107 -1.47 20.79 -9.24
N TRP A 108 -1.87 19.52 -9.05
CA TRP A 108 -1.76 18.48 -10.07
C TRP A 108 -2.84 18.56 -11.16
N ILE A 109 -3.92 19.31 -10.93
CA ILE A 109 -5.05 19.45 -11.86
C ILE A 109 -4.72 20.44 -12.97
N GLU A 110 -3.93 21.47 -12.65
CA GLU A 110 -3.53 22.52 -13.56
C GLU A 110 -2.60 21.97 -14.67
N LYS A 111 -2.85 22.39 -15.92
CA LYS A 111 -2.06 22.06 -17.11
C LYS A 111 -1.08 23.17 -17.44
#